data_AF-A0AAW1Q598-F1
#
_entry.id   AF-A0AAW1Q598-F1
#
_cell.length_a   1.000
_cell.length_b   1.000
_cell.length_c   1.000
_cell.angle_alpha   90.00
_cell.angle_beta   90.00
_cell.angle_gamma   90.00
#
_symmetry.space_group_name_H-M   'P 1'
#
loop_
_entity.id
_entity.type
_entity.pdbx_description
1 polymer ?
#
loop_
_entity_poly.entity_id
_entity_poly.type
_entity_poly.pdbx_seq_one_letter_code
_entity_poly.pdbx_strand_id
1 'polypeptide(L)'
;MLACFTTRLSSSASPTTSQKRQRKEITDAFHKNLYDICQAEQEGGLIQVEFPAALVPKQCACAAHLFPKARHVDMPEWLDTADADTPANALLLFKCIQVAMDAGQIFFSYNASAQQYEMQLLDKSLCHETMRDAGNRMCYDFTALIPSRLAQTTWQELQDQALQFQGGHVPDERCMDFRARLAVLKAESEGWVPPGTVDIPDNPSESEYKERMRMFFDTMGPKQDPELF
;
A
#
# COMPACT_ATOMS: atom_id res chain seq x y z
N MET A 1 38.63 -20.07 4.41
CA MET A 1 39.01 -19.29 3.21
C MET A 1 38.19 -19.80 2.04
N LEU A 2 37.33 -18.92 1.49
CA LEU A 2 36.64 -18.89 0.18
C LEU A 2 36.04 -20.21 -0.37
N ALA A 3 34.79 -20.26 -0.86
CA ALA A 3 34.19 -19.29 -1.78
C ALA A 3 32.64 -19.28 -1.69
N CYS A 4 32.07 -18.07 -1.57
CA CYS A 4 30.68 -17.80 -1.94
C CYS A 4 30.62 -17.63 -3.46
N PHE A 5 29.89 -18.51 -4.15
CA PHE A 5 29.43 -18.27 -5.51
C PHE A 5 28.11 -17.50 -5.43
N THR A 6 28.17 -16.17 -5.49
CA THR A 6 27.00 -15.35 -5.85
C THR A 6 27.08 -15.06 -7.34
N THR A 7 26.41 -15.89 -8.14
CA THR A 7 26.16 -15.61 -9.55
C THR A 7 25.16 -14.48 -9.63
N ARG A 8 25.64 -13.24 -9.83
CA ARG A 8 24.81 -12.11 -10.23
C ARG A 8 24.27 -12.40 -11.63
N LEU A 9 23.00 -12.79 -11.73
CA LEU A 9 22.26 -12.69 -12.99
C LEU A 9 21.86 -11.24 -13.19
N SER A 10 22.80 -10.42 -13.68
CA SER A 10 22.50 -9.11 -14.25
C SER A 10 21.85 -9.31 -15.62
N SER A 11 20.53 -9.38 -15.67
CA SER A 11 19.76 -9.27 -16.91
C SER A 11 19.22 -7.83 -17.03
N SER A 12 20.07 -6.92 -17.50
CA SER A 12 19.72 -5.52 -17.82
C SER A 12 19.08 -5.40 -19.22
N ALA A 13 18.29 -6.38 -19.65
CA ALA A 13 17.58 -6.32 -20.91
C ALA A 13 16.25 -5.57 -20.72
N SER A 14 16.06 -4.47 -21.45
CA SER A 14 14.78 -3.78 -21.49
C SER A 14 13.68 -4.72 -21.98
N PRO A 15 12.50 -4.75 -21.33
CA PRO A 15 11.45 -5.71 -21.67
C PRO A 15 10.99 -5.54 -23.11
N THR A 16 10.80 -6.66 -23.80
CA THR A 16 10.33 -6.68 -25.19
C THR A 16 8.91 -6.13 -25.30
N THR A 17 8.50 -5.70 -26.49
CA THR A 17 7.13 -5.22 -26.75
C THR A 17 6.07 -6.26 -26.36
N SER A 18 6.37 -7.55 -26.56
CA SER A 18 5.50 -8.66 -26.15
C SER A 18 5.41 -8.79 -24.62
N GLN A 19 6.54 -8.69 -23.91
CA GLN A 19 6.55 -8.69 -22.44
C GLN A 19 5.83 -7.47 -21.85
N LYS A 20 5.98 -6.28 -22.47
CA LYS A 20 5.25 -5.07 -22.06
C LYS A 20 3.74 -5.23 -22.23
N ARG A 21 3.30 -5.83 -23.34
CA ARG A 21 1.88 -6.12 -23.60
C ARG A 21 1.31 -7.10 -22.60
N GLN A 22 2.00 -8.21 -22.34
CA GLN A 22 1.57 -9.21 -21.37
C GLN A 22 1.48 -8.61 -19.95
N ARG A 23 2.45 -7.78 -19.54
CA ARG A 23 2.38 -7.07 -18.26
C ARG A 23 1.17 -6.16 -18.17
N LYS A 24 0.86 -5.43 -19.25
CA LYS A 24 -0.34 -4.57 -19.30
C LYS A 24 -1.61 -5.40 -19.17
N GLU A 25 -1.73 -6.52 -19.89
CA GLU A 25 -2.89 -7.40 -19.82
C GLU A 25 -3.12 -7.96 -18.41
N ILE A 26 -2.04 -8.35 -17.71
CA ILE A 26 -2.11 -8.80 -16.31
C ILE A 26 -2.55 -7.66 -15.39
N THR A 27 -1.96 -6.47 -15.52
CA THR A 27 -2.33 -5.30 -14.70
C THR A 27 -3.78 -4.87 -14.93
N ASP A 28 -4.24 -4.85 -16.19
CA ASP A 28 -5.61 -4.51 -16.54
C ASP A 28 -6.59 -5.55 -15.95
N ALA A 29 -6.23 -6.84 -15.99
CA ALA A 29 -7.01 -7.92 -15.37
C ALA A 29 -7.07 -7.80 -13.85
N PHE A 30 -5.95 -7.52 -13.19
CA PHE A 30 -5.89 -7.29 -11.74
C PHE A 30 -6.77 -6.11 -11.32
N HIS A 31 -6.65 -4.96 -11.99
CA HIS A 31 -7.48 -3.81 -11.72
C HIS A 31 -8.96 -4.17 -11.87
N LYS A 32 -9.33 -4.77 -13.00
CA LYS A 32 -10.71 -5.16 -13.26
C LYS A 32 -11.26 -6.09 -12.16
N ASN A 33 -10.51 -7.13 -11.79
CA ASN A 33 -10.91 -8.07 -10.75
C ASN A 33 -11.13 -7.37 -9.40
N LEU A 34 -10.24 -6.45 -9.02
CA LEU A 34 -10.40 -5.70 -7.79
C LEU A 34 -11.64 -4.79 -7.82
N TYR A 35 -11.87 -4.06 -8.92
CA TYR A 35 -13.07 -3.24 -9.10
C TYR A 35 -14.35 -4.08 -9.02
N ASP A 36 -14.37 -5.23 -9.67
CA ASP A 36 -15.51 -6.16 -9.68
C ASP A 36 -15.78 -6.72 -8.28
N ILE A 37 -14.75 -7.18 -7.56
CA ILE A 37 -14.87 -7.73 -6.20
C ILE A 37 -15.32 -6.67 -5.21
N CYS A 38 -14.77 -5.45 -5.29
CA CYS A 38 -15.16 -4.36 -4.40
C CYS A 38 -16.58 -3.84 -4.70
N GLN A 39 -17.23 -4.30 -5.79
CA GLN A 39 -18.50 -3.76 -6.29
C GLN A 39 -18.46 -2.24 -6.43
N ALA A 40 -17.30 -1.74 -6.86
CA ALA A 40 -16.94 -0.37 -6.56
C ALA A 40 -17.59 0.63 -7.52
N GLU A 41 -17.96 0.21 -8.73
CA GLU A 41 -18.60 1.09 -9.71
C GLU A 41 -20.03 1.45 -9.29
N GLN A 42 -20.29 2.76 -9.24
CA GLN A 42 -21.60 3.34 -8.99
C GLN A 42 -22.05 4.13 -10.23
N GLU A 43 -23.34 4.49 -10.30
CA GLU A 43 -23.86 5.29 -11.40
C GLU A 43 -23.07 6.60 -11.59
N GLY A 44 -22.85 7.00 -12.85
CA GLY A 44 -22.19 8.28 -13.18
C GLY A 44 -20.66 8.27 -13.18
N GLY A 45 -20.01 7.10 -13.21
CA GLY A 45 -18.55 6.99 -13.31
C GLY A 45 -17.81 7.29 -11.99
N LEU A 46 -18.55 7.28 -10.88
CA LEU A 46 -18.02 7.33 -9.53
C LEU A 46 -17.74 5.92 -9.03
N ILE A 47 -16.73 5.82 -8.17
CA ILE A 47 -16.28 4.59 -7.56
C ILE A 47 -16.17 4.81 -6.07
N GLN A 48 -16.73 3.88 -5.30
CA GLN A 48 -16.58 3.85 -3.86
C GLN A 48 -15.22 3.22 -3.52
N VAL A 49 -14.31 4.00 -2.93
CA VAL A 49 -13.02 3.50 -2.45
C VAL A 49 -13.13 3.03 -1.00
N GLU A 50 -12.24 2.13 -0.59
CA GLU A 50 -12.20 1.56 0.76
C GLU A 50 -11.67 2.55 1.79
N PHE A 51 -10.82 3.49 1.35
CA PHE A 51 -10.37 4.62 2.14
C PHE A 51 -10.30 5.90 1.32
N PRO A 52 -10.87 7.02 1.81
CA PRO A 52 -11.54 7.22 3.11
C PRO A 52 -13.06 6.91 3.06
N ALA A 53 -13.44 5.77 2.48
CA ALA A 53 -14.84 5.36 2.33
C ALA A 53 -15.73 6.39 1.61
N ALA A 54 -15.23 6.94 0.50
CA ALA A 54 -15.93 7.98 -0.26
C ALA A 54 -16.14 7.59 -1.73
N LEU A 55 -17.15 8.19 -2.35
CA LEU A 55 -17.33 8.18 -3.79
C LEU A 55 -16.34 9.15 -4.44
N VAL A 56 -15.50 8.63 -5.33
CA VAL A 56 -14.54 9.42 -6.11
C VAL A 56 -14.67 9.07 -7.59
N PRO A 57 -14.34 9.98 -8.51
CA PRO A 57 -14.29 9.63 -9.93
C PRO A 57 -13.35 8.45 -10.17
N LYS A 58 -13.67 7.55 -11.11
CA LYS A 58 -12.84 6.36 -11.43
C LYS A 58 -11.36 6.70 -11.65
N GLN A 59 -11.06 7.81 -12.33
CA GLN A 59 -9.69 8.27 -12.56
C GLN A 59 -8.93 8.69 -11.30
N CYS A 60 -9.63 8.85 -10.18
CA CYS A 60 -9.10 9.20 -8.89
C CYS A 60 -8.91 8.01 -7.95
N ALA A 61 -9.45 6.85 -8.30
CA ALA A 61 -9.25 5.59 -7.60
C ALA A 61 -8.02 4.85 -8.16
N CYS A 62 -7.43 3.99 -7.34
CA CYS A 62 -6.35 3.10 -7.73
C CYS A 62 -6.41 1.79 -6.95
N ALA A 63 -6.03 0.71 -7.61
CA ALA A 63 -5.68 -0.54 -6.95
C ALA A 63 -4.28 -0.40 -6.37
N ALA A 64 -4.18 -0.16 -5.07
CA ALA A 64 -2.93 0.03 -4.36
C ALA A 64 -2.45 -1.32 -3.82
N HIS A 65 -1.34 -1.83 -4.35
CA HIS A 65 -0.73 -3.05 -3.83
C HIS A 65 -0.23 -2.85 -2.39
N LEU A 66 -0.45 -3.83 -1.52
CA LEU A 66 0.06 -3.81 -0.14
C LEU A 66 1.56 -4.17 -0.10
N PHE A 67 1.99 -5.08 -0.98
CA PHE A 67 3.40 -5.30 -1.28
C PHE A 67 3.66 -5.31 -2.79
N PRO A 68 4.80 -4.77 -3.26
CA PRO A 68 5.11 -4.70 -4.67
C PRO A 68 5.44 -6.08 -5.25
N LYS A 69 5.19 -6.27 -6.56
CA LYS A 69 5.64 -7.46 -7.34
C LYS A 69 7.07 -7.84 -6.95
N ALA A 70 7.18 -9.02 -6.32
CA ALA A 70 8.36 -9.58 -5.68
C ALA A 70 9.70 -9.03 -6.21
N ARG A 71 10.35 -8.16 -5.42
CA ARG A 71 11.74 -7.74 -5.64
C ARG A 71 12.74 -8.67 -4.95
N HIS A 72 12.28 -9.41 -3.94
CA HIS A 72 13.01 -10.50 -3.29
C HIS A 72 12.41 -11.84 -3.71
N VAL A 73 13.24 -12.80 -4.11
CA VAL A 73 12.80 -14.12 -4.64
C VAL A 73 11.95 -14.91 -3.63
N ASP A 74 12.19 -14.68 -2.34
CA ASP A 74 11.52 -15.40 -1.26
C ASP A 74 10.25 -14.70 -0.73
N MET A 75 9.92 -13.50 -1.24
CA MET A 75 8.77 -12.72 -0.76
C MET A 75 7.41 -13.44 -0.92
N PRO A 76 7.15 -14.16 -2.04
CA PRO A 76 5.95 -15.01 -2.15
C PRO A 76 5.84 -16.07 -1.05
N GLU A 77 6.96 -16.68 -0.65
CA GLU A 77 7.00 -17.69 0.41
C GLU A 77 6.77 -17.07 1.80
N TRP A 78 7.30 -15.87 2.04
CA TRP A 78 7.13 -15.19 3.33
C TRP A 78 5.71 -14.69 3.56
N LEU A 79 5.05 -14.24 2.50
CA LEU A 79 3.70 -13.69 2.57
C LEU A 79 2.62 -14.75 2.29
N ASP A 80 3.02 -16.01 2.08
CA ASP A 80 2.15 -17.13 1.67
C ASP A 80 1.20 -16.75 0.52
N THR A 81 1.76 -16.06 -0.47
CA THR A 81 1.03 -15.53 -1.61
C THR A 81 1.67 -16.01 -2.89
N ALA A 82 0.92 -16.76 -3.68
CA ALA A 82 1.40 -17.29 -4.96
C ALA A 82 1.51 -16.21 -6.04
N ASP A 83 0.79 -15.09 -5.90
CA ASP A 83 0.72 -14.03 -6.92
C ASP A 83 0.59 -12.65 -6.29
N ALA A 84 1.46 -11.73 -6.68
CA ALA A 84 1.40 -10.34 -6.24
C ALA A 84 0.23 -9.57 -6.87
N ASP A 85 -0.32 -10.04 -8.00
CA ASP A 85 -1.50 -9.47 -8.68
C ASP A 85 -2.82 -10.11 -8.19
N THR A 86 -2.87 -10.55 -6.94
CA THR A 86 -4.12 -10.99 -6.31
C THR A 86 -4.86 -9.81 -5.66
N PRO A 87 -6.21 -9.75 -5.75
CA PRO A 87 -7.01 -8.77 -5.01
C PRO A 87 -6.69 -8.75 -3.50
N ALA A 88 -6.36 -9.90 -2.90
CA ALA A 88 -6.00 -9.98 -1.49
C ALA A 88 -4.70 -9.21 -1.12
N ASN A 89 -3.86 -8.87 -2.10
CA ASN A 89 -2.68 -8.02 -1.94
C ASN A 89 -2.96 -6.56 -2.34
N ALA A 90 -4.21 -6.11 -2.29
CA ALA A 90 -4.55 -4.80 -2.75
C ALA A 90 -5.58 -4.13 -1.86
N LEU A 91 -5.61 -2.81 -1.94
CA LEU A 91 -6.71 -1.99 -1.47
C LEU A 91 -7.18 -1.10 -2.61
N LEU A 92 -8.48 -0.87 -2.70
CA LEU A 92 -9.02 0.13 -3.61
C LEU A 92 -9.04 1.49 -2.93
N LEU A 93 -8.05 2.33 -3.22
CA LEU A 93 -7.81 3.58 -2.51
C LEU A 93 -8.05 4.81 -3.38
N PHE A 94 -8.29 5.94 -2.73
CA PHE A 94 -8.10 7.24 -3.36
C PHE A 94 -6.60 7.46 -3.62
N LYS A 95 -6.23 7.96 -4.81
CA LYS A 95 -4.82 8.05 -5.25
C LYS A 95 -3.89 8.78 -4.29
N CYS A 96 -4.35 9.84 -3.63
CA CYS A 96 -3.50 10.56 -2.67
C CYS A 96 -3.13 9.68 -1.46
N ILE A 97 -4.05 8.81 -1.05
CA ILE A 97 -3.83 7.82 0.03
C ILE A 97 -2.81 6.79 -0.44
N GLN A 98 -2.93 6.27 -1.66
CA GLN A 98 -1.95 5.34 -2.22
C GLN A 98 -0.55 5.95 -2.26
N VAL A 99 -0.40 7.19 -2.74
CA VAL A 99 0.91 7.88 -2.76
C VAL A 99 1.49 8.04 -1.36
N ALA A 100 0.70 8.48 -0.38
CA ALA A 100 1.17 8.60 1.01
C ALA A 100 1.52 7.23 1.63
N MET A 101 0.76 6.19 1.29
CA MET A 101 1.02 4.82 1.72
C MET A 101 2.34 4.30 1.11
N ASP A 102 2.58 4.51 -0.19
CA ASP A 102 3.82 4.14 -0.89
C ASP A 102 5.01 4.93 -0.36
N ALA A 103 4.78 6.19 0.00
CA ALA A 103 5.76 7.03 0.66
C ALA A 103 6.02 6.61 2.13
N GLY A 104 5.29 5.65 2.70
CA GLY A 104 5.40 5.23 4.11
C GLY A 104 4.96 6.31 5.11
N GLN A 105 4.24 7.32 4.66
CA GLN A 105 3.75 8.43 5.50
C GLN A 105 2.52 8.03 6.32
N ILE A 106 1.81 7.00 5.87
CA ILE A 106 0.68 6.40 6.56
C ILE A 106 0.79 4.87 6.52
N PHE A 107 0.06 4.20 7.39
CA PHE A 107 -0.22 2.78 7.29
C PHE A 107 -1.60 2.44 7.87
N PHE A 108 -2.02 1.19 7.73
CA PHE A 108 -3.25 0.68 8.34
C PHE A 108 -2.90 -0.38 9.38
N SER A 109 -3.39 -0.23 10.60
CA SER A 109 -3.18 -1.18 11.70
C SER A 109 -4.50 -1.78 12.16
N TYR A 110 -4.49 -3.04 12.57
CA TYR A 110 -5.68 -3.68 13.11
C TYR A 110 -5.95 -3.23 14.55
N ASN A 111 -7.11 -2.61 14.77
CA ASN A 111 -7.64 -2.29 16.09
C ASN A 111 -8.46 -3.46 16.61
N ALA A 112 -7.90 -4.25 17.51
CA ALA A 112 -8.58 -5.42 18.08
C ALA A 112 -9.84 -5.07 18.90
N SER A 113 -9.93 -3.87 19.48
CA SER A 113 -11.12 -3.46 20.25
C SER A 113 -12.30 -3.14 19.34
N ALA A 114 -12.02 -2.48 18.21
CA ALA A 114 -13.02 -2.10 17.22
C ALA A 114 -13.21 -3.15 16.10
N GLN A 115 -12.36 -4.18 16.07
CA GLN A 115 -12.35 -5.27 15.08
C GLN A 115 -12.24 -4.76 13.62
N GLN A 116 -11.42 -3.73 13.39
CA GLN A 116 -11.28 -3.07 12.10
C GLN A 116 -9.84 -2.57 11.88
N TYR A 117 -9.47 -2.35 10.62
CA TYR A 117 -8.21 -1.67 10.29
C TYR A 117 -8.40 -0.16 10.27
N GLU A 118 -7.50 0.57 10.92
CA GLU A 118 -7.55 2.03 11.05
C GLU A 118 -6.29 2.67 10.49
N MET A 119 -6.43 3.85 9.89
CA MET A 119 -5.29 4.58 9.33
C MET A 119 -4.47 5.25 10.44
N GLN A 120 -3.16 5.07 10.40
CA GLN A 120 -2.20 5.69 11.29
C GLN A 120 -1.30 6.63 10.49
N LEU A 121 -1.24 7.89 10.92
CA LEU A 121 -0.43 8.94 10.30
C LEU A 121 0.96 8.99 10.95
N LEU A 122 2.01 8.68 10.18
CA LEU A 122 3.41 8.69 10.63
C LEU A 122 4.07 10.04 10.37
N ASP A 123 3.90 10.61 9.18
CA ASP A 123 4.45 11.93 8.84
C ASP A 123 3.54 13.07 9.35
N LYS A 124 3.90 13.62 10.52
CA LYS A 124 3.13 14.71 11.14
C LYS A 124 3.21 16.03 10.38
N SER A 125 4.11 16.19 9.39
CA SER A 125 4.12 17.39 8.55
C SER A 125 2.87 17.50 7.68
N LEU A 126 2.16 16.39 7.46
CA LEU A 126 0.94 16.33 6.67
C LEU A 126 -0.33 16.72 7.46
N CYS A 127 -0.30 16.80 8.79
CA CYS A 127 -1.52 16.88 9.62
C CYS A 127 -2.56 17.91 9.15
N HIS A 128 -2.11 19.08 8.69
CA HIS A 128 -2.99 20.18 8.26
C HIS A 128 -3.17 20.29 6.75
N GLU A 129 -2.48 19.45 5.96
CA GLU A 129 -2.70 19.40 4.51
C GLU A 129 -4.08 18.78 4.24
N THR A 130 -4.87 19.43 3.38
CA THR A 130 -6.17 18.90 2.97
C THR A 130 -6.00 17.87 1.84
N MET A 131 -6.98 16.98 1.65
CA MET A 131 -6.99 16.06 0.51
C MET A 131 -6.98 16.79 -0.83
N ARG A 132 -7.55 18.01 -0.88
CA ARG A 132 -7.47 18.88 -2.07
C ARG A 132 -6.03 19.29 -2.35
N ASP A 133 -5.30 19.73 -1.32
CA ASP A 133 -3.92 20.18 -1.45
C ASP A 133 -2.99 19.02 -1.79
N ALA A 134 -3.16 17.87 -1.14
CA ALA A 134 -2.47 16.63 -1.48
C ALA A 134 -2.72 16.22 -2.95
N GLY A 135 -3.98 16.26 -3.39
CA GLY A 135 -4.36 15.96 -4.77
C GLY A 135 -3.73 16.92 -5.79
N ASN A 136 -3.76 18.23 -5.50
CA ASN A 136 -3.12 19.25 -6.34
C ASN A 136 -1.60 19.04 -6.50
N ARG A 137 -0.94 18.58 -5.43
CA ARG A 137 0.50 18.35 -5.42
C ARG A 137 0.90 17.11 -6.22
N MET A 138 0.04 16.09 -6.25
CA MET A 138 0.33 14.77 -6.80
C MET A 138 -0.17 14.57 -8.25
N CYS A 139 -1.22 15.28 -8.70
CA CYS A 139 -1.76 15.06 -10.06
C CYS A 139 -2.69 16.18 -10.61
N TYR A 140 -2.82 16.25 -11.95
CA TYR A 140 -3.57 17.29 -12.69
C TYR A 140 -5.08 17.29 -12.43
N ASP A 141 -5.64 18.46 -12.09
CA ASP A 141 -7.06 18.85 -12.19
C ASP A 141 -8.10 18.05 -11.37
N PHE A 142 -7.67 17.41 -10.28
CA PHE A 142 -8.51 16.60 -9.40
C PHE A 142 -9.58 17.40 -8.64
N THR A 143 -9.36 18.69 -8.41
CA THR A 143 -10.08 19.45 -7.38
C THR A 143 -11.49 19.88 -7.74
N ALA A 144 -11.84 19.82 -9.03
CA ALA A 144 -13.20 20.03 -9.50
C ALA A 144 -14.10 18.79 -9.34
N LEU A 145 -13.52 17.61 -9.08
CA LEU A 145 -14.23 16.33 -9.19
C LEU A 145 -14.37 15.57 -7.84
N ILE A 146 -13.65 15.99 -6.81
CA ILE A 146 -13.72 15.37 -5.48
C ILE A 146 -14.92 15.97 -4.71
N PRO A 147 -15.72 15.17 -3.97
CA PRO A 147 -16.77 15.71 -3.12
C PRO A 147 -16.24 16.79 -2.17
N SER A 148 -16.97 17.90 -2.04
CA SER A 148 -16.53 19.08 -1.28
C SER A 148 -16.10 18.76 0.15
N ARG A 149 -16.80 17.82 0.81
CA ARG A 149 -16.45 17.36 2.16
C ARG A 149 -15.08 16.69 2.18
N LEU A 150 -14.85 15.71 1.32
CA LEU A 150 -13.57 15.00 1.22
C LEU A 150 -12.44 15.97 0.86
N ALA A 151 -12.70 16.91 -0.04
CA ALA A 151 -11.71 17.91 -0.44
C ALA A 151 -11.25 18.82 0.73
N GLN A 152 -12.08 19.00 1.75
CA GLN A 152 -11.75 19.80 2.94
C GLN A 152 -11.15 18.96 4.08
N THR A 153 -11.27 17.64 4.01
CA THR A 153 -10.74 16.73 5.01
C THR A 153 -9.22 16.79 5.05
N THR A 154 -8.67 16.89 6.24
CA THR A 154 -7.23 16.90 6.53
C THR A 154 -6.70 15.51 6.81
N TRP A 155 -5.39 15.29 6.67
CA TRP A 155 -4.77 14.02 7.06
C TRP A 155 -5.00 13.69 8.54
N GLN A 156 -5.01 14.70 9.41
CA GLN A 156 -5.27 14.49 10.84
C GLN A 156 -6.69 13.99 11.10
N GLU A 157 -7.70 14.47 10.37
CA GLU A 157 -9.09 13.99 10.50
C GLU A 157 -9.28 12.57 9.97
N LEU A 158 -8.38 12.12 9.09
CA LEU A 158 -8.35 10.74 8.61
C LEU A 158 -7.64 9.79 9.58
N GLN A 159 -6.86 10.31 10.53
CA GLN A 159 -6.20 9.47 11.54
C GLN A 159 -7.27 8.70 12.34
N ASP A 160 -7.00 7.43 12.60
CA ASP A 160 -7.86 6.50 13.32
C ASP A 160 -9.21 6.21 12.63
N GLN A 161 -9.41 6.69 11.38
CA GLN A 161 -10.56 6.29 10.57
C GLN A 161 -10.39 4.88 10.05
N ALA A 162 -11.50 4.14 10.02
CA ALA A 162 -11.52 2.75 9.60
C ALA A 162 -11.51 2.58 8.07
N LEU A 163 -10.83 1.53 7.60
CA LEU A 163 -11.04 0.97 6.28
C LEU A 163 -12.47 0.41 6.17
N GLN A 164 -13.14 0.70 5.05
CA GLN A 164 -14.44 0.13 4.76
C GLN A 164 -14.34 -0.81 3.56
N PHE A 165 -14.25 -2.10 3.85
CA PHE A 165 -14.25 -3.14 2.83
C PHE A 165 -15.64 -3.28 2.20
N GLN A 166 -15.68 -3.47 0.89
CA GLN A 166 -16.92 -3.61 0.13
C GLN A 166 -16.94 -4.89 -0.71
N GLY A 167 -18.15 -5.34 -1.07
CA GLY A 167 -18.33 -6.46 -2.01
C GLY A 167 -17.74 -7.81 -1.57
N GLY A 168 -17.45 -7.98 -0.27
CA GLY A 168 -16.79 -9.19 0.25
C GLY A 168 -15.28 -9.22 0.02
N HIS A 169 -14.69 -8.11 -0.46
CA HIS A 169 -13.25 -7.93 -0.45
C HIS A 169 -12.73 -7.96 0.99
N VAL A 170 -11.69 -8.74 1.26
CA VAL A 170 -10.94 -8.69 2.51
C VAL A 170 -9.47 -8.89 2.12
N PRO A 171 -8.60 -7.88 2.32
CA PRO A 171 -7.18 -8.05 2.07
C PRO A 171 -6.59 -9.10 3.00
N ASP A 172 -5.52 -9.75 2.55
CA ASP A 172 -4.80 -10.73 3.36
C ASP A 172 -4.11 -10.02 4.54
N GLU A 173 -4.30 -10.55 5.74
CA GLU A 173 -3.77 -9.96 6.98
C GLU A 173 -2.24 -9.89 6.99
N ARG A 174 -1.54 -10.85 6.39
CA ARG A 174 -0.07 -10.83 6.28
C ARG A 174 0.40 -9.73 5.34
N CYS A 175 -0.38 -9.41 4.32
CA CYS A 175 -0.07 -8.29 3.42
C CYS A 175 -0.25 -6.95 4.14
N MET A 176 -1.31 -6.82 4.94
CA MET A 176 -1.57 -5.65 5.77
C MET A 176 -0.45 -5.44 6.81
N ASP A 177 -0.09 -6.48 7.56
CA ASP A 177 0.97 -6.41 8.58
C ASP A 177 2.34 -6.11 7.96
N PHE A 178 2.65 -6.74 6.82
CA PHE A 178 3.89 -6.46 6.09
C PHE A 178 4.01 -4.98 5.74
N ARG A 179 2.94 -4.42 5.19
CA ARG A 179 2.90 -3.04 4.76
C ARG A 179 3.01 -2.08 5.95
N ALA A 180 2.33 -2.37 7.06
CA ALA A 180 2.43 -1.60 8.29
C ALA A 180 3.88 -1.50 8.79
N ARG A 181 4.55 -2.64 8.91
CA ARG A 181 5.94 -2.70 9.41
C ARG A 181 6.92 -2.01 8.47
N LEU A 182 6.73 -2.16 7.16
CA LEU A 182 7.54 -1.45 6.17
C LEU A 182 7.39 0.08 6.30
N ALA A 183 6.17 0.58 6.49
CA ALA A 183 5.91 2.00 6.66
C ALA A 183 6.56 2.55 7.94
N VAL A 184 6.46 1.83 9.06
CA VAL A 184 7.09 2.23 10.34
C VAL A 184 8.59 2.31 10.20
N LEU A 185 9.25 1.29 9.65
CA LEU A 185 10.70 1.31 9.46
C LEU A 185 11.15 2.47 8.56
N LYS A 186 10.38 2.76 7.52
CA LYS A 186 10.65 3.92 6.68
C LYS A 186 10.51 5.22 7.49
N ALA A 187 9.42 5.40 8.22
CA ALA A 187 9.20 6.59 9.03
C ALA A 187 10.27 6.80 10.11
N GLU A 188 10.79 5.73 10.70
CA GLU A 188 11.94 5.78 11.60
C GLU A 188 13.21 6.23 10.88
N SER A 189 13.46 5.72 9.67
CA SER A 189 14.63 6.10 8.86
C SER A 189 14.59 7.56 8.38
N GLU A 190 13.39 8.07 8.10
CA GLU A 190 13.12 9.46 7.72
C GLU A 190 13.06 10.41 8.94
N GLY A 191 13.08 9.87 10.16
CA GLY A 191 13.01 10.64 11.40
C GLY A 191 11.64 11.25 11.68
N TRP A 192 10.56 10.75 11.06
CA TRP A 192 9.19 11.17 11.33
C TRP A 192 8.69 10.67 12.67
N VAL A 193 9.15 9.48 13.08
CA VAL A 193 8.87 8.88 14.39
C VAL A 193 10.16 8.40 15.05
N PRO A 194 10.27 8.44 16.39
CA PRO A 194 11.44 7.87 17.07
C PRO A 194 11.45 6.34 16.94
N PRO A 195 12.64 5.72 16.81
CA PRO A 195 12.75 4.26 16.69
C PRO A 195 12.10 3.50 17.85
N GLY A 196 11.31 2.47 17.52
CA GLY A 196 10.66 1.58 18.48
C GLY A 196 9.47 2.18 19.23
N THR A 197 8.95 3.34 18.81
CA THR A 197 7.82 4.00 19.49
C THR A 197 6.45 3.67 18.90
N VAL A 198 6.40 3.20 17.65
CA VAL A 198 5.16 2.77 17.01
C VAL A 198 5.02 1.27 17.24
N ASP A 199 3.99 0.89 18.01
CA ASP A 199 3.63 -0.51 18.23
C ASP A 199 2.67 -0.96 17.14
N ILE A 200 3.04 -2.04 16.44
CA ILE A 200 2.15 -2.72 15.50
C ILE A 200 1.71 -3.99 16.21
N PRO A 201 0.43 -4.11 16.60
CA PRO A 201 -0.07 -5.29 17.29
C PRO A 201 0.29 -6.55 16.51
N ASP A 202 0.94 -7.48 17.18
CA ASP A 202 1.33 -8.73 16.54
C ASP A 202 0.09 -9.55 16.17
N ASN A 203 0.01 -9.98 14.91
CA ASN A 203 -0.86 -11.08 14.55
C ASN A 203 -0.33 -12.36 15.24
N PRO A 204 -1.13 -13.02 16.10
CA PRO A 204 -0.69 -14.16 16.91
C PRO A 204 -0.37 -15.42 16.10
N SER A 205 -0.66 -15.46 14.78
CA SER A 205 -0.67 -16.72 14.03
C SER A 205 0.67 -17.24 13.52
N GLU A 206 1.79 -16.49 13.51
CA GLU A 206 3.05 -17.06 12.99
C GLU A 206 4.34 -16.43 13.57
N SER A 207 5.01 -17.15 14.46
CA SER A 207 6.38 -16.83 14.90
C SER A 207 7.42 -16.90 13.77
N GLU A 208 7.15 -17.70 12.73
CA GLU A 208 8.03 -17.89 11.57
C GLU A 208 7.99 -16.70 10.61
N TYR A 209 6.81 -16.10 10.43
CA TYR A 209 6.62 -14.87 9.66
C TYR A 209 7.44 -13.71 10.20
N LYS A 210 7.50 -13.54 11.54
CA LYS A 210 8.33 -12.50 12.19
C LYS A 210 9.81 -12.66 11.90
N GLU A 211 10.32 -13.88 11.97
CA GLU A 211 11.72 -14.18 11.67
C GLU A 211 12.05 -13.86 10.20
N ARG A 212 11.14 -14.21 9.27
CA ARG A 212 11.26 -13.93 7.83
C ARG A 212 11.18 -12.44 7.51
N MET A 213 10.28 -11.71 8.17
CA MET A 213 10.19 -10.25 8.05
C MET A 213 11.42 -9.54 8.58
N ARG A 214 11.94 -9.99 9.73
CA ARG A 214 13.20 -9.51 10.27
C ARG A 214 14.35 -9.74 9.28
N MET A 215 14.46 -10.95 8.73
CA MET A 215 15.45 -11.27 7.71
C MET A 215 15.31 -10.35 6.49
N PHE A 216 14.11 -10.09 6.00
CA PHE A 216 13.89 -9.12 4.92
C PHE A 216 14.46 -7.74 5.27
N PHE A 217 14.08 -7.18 6.42
CA PHE A 217 14.53 -5.85 6.81
C PHE A 217 16.04 -5.77 7.09
N ASP A 218 16.61 -6.81 7.68
CA ASP A 218 18.05 -6.94 7.90
C ASP A 218 18.83 -7.01 6.58
N THR A 219 18.23 -7.64 5.55
CA THR A 219 18.82 -7.74 4.21
C THR A 219 18.69 -6.42 3.43
N MET A 220 17.63 -5.65 3.70
CA MET A 220 17.34 -4.39 3.00
C MET A 220 18.18 -3.23 3.55
N GLY A 221 18.46 -3.20 4.86
CA GLY A 221 19.32 -2.21 5.52
C GLY A 221 18.89 -0.73 5.34
N PRO A 222 19.32 0.20 6.20
CA PRO A 222 18.88 1.60 6.13
C PRO A 222 19.45 2.41 4.95
N LYS A 223 20.12 1.79 3.96
CA LYS A 223 20.92 2.53 2.96
C LYS A 223 20.94 2.00 1.51
N GLN A 224 20.12 1.04 1.11
CA GLN A 224 20.20 0.54 -0.27
C GLN A 224 18.84 0.55 -0.96
N ASP A 225 18.54 1.70 -1.56
CA ASP A 225 17.92 1.89 -2.88
C ASP A 225 16.74 2.89 -2.85
N PRO A 226 16.94 4.15 -3.27
CA PRO A 226 15.86 5.13 -3.37
C PRO A 226 14.79 4.76 -4.41
N GLU A 227 15.01 3.75 -5.27
CA GLU A 227 13.98 3.25 -6.19
C GLU A 227 13.00 2.24 -5.56
N LEU A 228 13.09 2.00 -4.25
CA LEU A 228 12.15 1.19 -3.46
C LEU A 228 10.87 1.93 -3.04
N PHE A 229 10.77 3.23 -3.33
CA PHE A 229 9.65 4.08 -2.98
C PHE A 229 9.02 4.73 -4.22
#